data_AF-A0A1Y5TZE5-F1
#
_entry.id   AF-A0A1Y5TZE5-F1
#
_cell.length_a   1.000
_cell.length_b   1.000
_cell.length_c   1.000
_cell.angle_alpha   90.00
_cell.angle_beta   90.00
_cell.angle_gamma   90.00
#
_symmetry.space_group_name_H-M   'P 1'
#
loop_
_entity.id
_entity.type
_entity.pdbx_description
1 polymer ?
#
loop_
_entity_poly.entity_id
_entity_poly.type
_entity_poly.pdbx_seq_one_letter_code
_entity_poly.pdbx_strand_id
1 'polypeptide(L)'
;MATRFYNRVRETSTTTGTGALTLGGAPTDYLTFAAAVPDGAAVAYMIIAWPDYEIGVGTFTAPDQLGRDTVLESSNGGSKVDWPAGTRDVIATAPGQLLFDLGGANALTGSLDISGGTLTGEIGTGNLAAGAVTNAKIADGTIGFSKIVQTSAAIADQATMEAGASSSRWVTPLGTKQALDYHVPRTPMAGGTTNVISGSPSTIQFTSIPSWARRITIGLHDVSYTGGGLIVQIGPSAGVDTTGYVSAAAKMRHDGSGPEIFSNTATDGFLIGGTAETLNGVVTLLAPVAGEARWICAAHGMAGTAHAFSAGGRKAIASGILERITLRGSGITFTGGRVSITWEA
;
A
#
# COMPACT_ATOMS: atom_id res chain seq x y z
N MET A 1 16.00 -5.85 -45.29
CA MET A 1 17.26 -5.08 -45.15
C MET A 1 16.89 -3.60 -45.22
N ALA A 2 17.56 -2.74 -44.44
CA ALA A 2 17.31 -1.30 -44.48
C ALA A 2 17.84 -0.69 -45.78
N THR A 3 17.00 0.04 -46.52
CA THR A 3 17.44 0.85 -47.68
C THR A 3 18.35 1.96 -47.18
N ARG A 4 19.56 2.05 -47.73
CA ARG A 4 20.57 3.04 -47.33
C ARG A 4 20.63 4.14 -48.38
N PHE A 5 20.75 5.39 -47.92
CA PHE A 5 20.96 6.55 -48.77
C PHE A 5 22.46 6.85 -48.87
N TYR A 6 22.93 7.21 -50.06
CA TYR A 6 24.34 7.46 -50.33
C TYR A 6 24.51 8.85 -50.95
N ASN A 7 25.59 9.54 -50.58
CA ASN A 7 25.88 10.88 -51.08
C ASN A 7 26.93 10.82 -52.20
N ARG A 8 26.76 11.65 -53.23
CA ARG A 8 27.68 11.78 -54.39
C ARG A 8 27.92 10.48 -55.18
N VAL A 9 27.00 9.51 -55.14
CA VAL A 9 27.11 8.30 -55.98
C VAL A 9 26.34 8.52 -57.28
N ARG A 10 27.07 8.60 -58.40
CA ARG A 10 26.51 8.77 -59.73
C ARG A 10 27.41 8.07 -60.74
N GLU A 11 26.79 7.31 -61.64
CA GLU A 11 27.44 6.73 -62.80
C GLU A 11 26.60 6.95 -64.05
N THR A 12 27.20 6.70 -65.21
CA THR A 12 26.45 6.66 -66.48
C THR A 12 26.06 5.23 -66.83
N SER A 13 25.05 5.05 -67.68
CA SER A 13 24.78 3.76 -68.33
C SER A 13 24.36 3.96 -69.78
N THR A 14 24.68 3.00 -70.63
CA THR A 14 24.20 2.91 -72.02
C THR A 14 23.27 1.72 -72.24
N THR A 15 22.95 0.97 -71.17
CA THR A 15 22.16 -0.26 -71.25
C THR A 15 20.73 0.06 -71.71
N THR A 16 20.31 -0.58 -72.81
CA THR A 16 18.95 -0.46 -73.35
C THR A 16 18.03 -1.50 -72.74
N GLY A 17 16.71 -1.30 -72.84
CA GLY A 17 15.74 -2.31 -72.42
C GLY A 17 15.17 -2.09 -71.01
N THR A 18 14.39 -3.08 -70.56
CA THR A 18 13.78 -3.16 -69.22
C THR A 18 14.62 -3.97 -68.20
N GLY A 19 15.80 -4.46 -68.60
CA GLY A 19 16.71 -5.27 -67.78
C GLY A 19 17.50 -4.51 -66.71
N ALA A 20 18.38 -5.22 -66.01
CA ALA A 20 19.38 -4.60 -65.13
C ALA A 20 20.31 -3.69 -65.94
N LEU A 21 20.84 -2.63 -65.30
CA LEU A 21 21.75 -1.69 -65.94
C LEU A 21 23.20 -2.09 -65.63
N THR A 22 24.04 -2.07 -66.66
CA THR A 22 25.50 -2.02 -66.49
C THR A 22 25.94 -0.57 -66.33
N LEU A 23 26.69 -0.28 -65.26
CA LEU A 23 27.18 1.04 -64.89
C LEU A 23 28.54 1.30 -65.52
N GLY A 24 28.67 2.43 -66.21
CA GLY A 24 29.79 2.79 -67.08
C GLY A 24 30.86 3.65 -66.42
N GLY A 25 30.81 3.84 -65.10
CA GLY A 25 31.74 4.66 -64.36
C GLY A 25 31.20 6.03 -63.96
N ALA A 26 31.85 6.59 -62.94
CA ALA A 26 31.47 7.87 -62.34
C ALA A 26 32.06 9.05 -63.11
N PRO A 27 31.26 10.11 -63.37
CA PRO A 27 31.80 11.40 -63.80
C PRO A 27 32.76 12.00 -62.76
N THR A 28 33.56 12.99 -63.17
CA THR A 28 34.45 13.72 -62.26
C THR A 28 33.71 14.21 -61.01
N ASP A 29 34.35 14.08 -59.85
CA ASP A 29 33.81 14.46 -58.53
C ASP A 29 32.60 13.65 -58.03
N TYR A 30 32.30 12.50 -58.66
CA TYR A 30 31.34 11.52 -58.14
C TYR A 30 32.03 10.20 -57.76
N LEU A 31 31.38 9.45 -56.86
CA LEU A 31 31.76 8.09 -56.50
C LEU A 31 31.05 7.10 -57.42
N THR A 32 31.74 6.00 -57.73
CA THR A 32 31.13 4.81 -58.33
C THR A 32 30.23 4.11 -57.31
N PHE A 33 29.25 3.34 -57.79
CA PHE A 33 28.45 2.45 -56.95
C PHE A 33 29.35 1.42 -56.28
N ALA A 34 30.32 0.85 -56.99
CA ALA A 34 31.28 -0.10 -56.43
C ALA A 34 32.09 0.44 -55.25
N ALA A 35 32.39 1.75 -55.25
CA ALA A 35 33.16 2.37 -54.17
C ALA A 35 32.32 2.67 -52.91
N ALA A 36 31.00 2.81 -53.05
CA ALA A 36 30.14 3.32 -51.98
C ALA A 36 29.07 2.33 -51.49
N VAL A 37 28.58 1.46 -52.38
CA VAL A 37 27.46 0.54 -52.14
C VAL A 37 28.01 -0.87 -51.98
N PRO A 38 27.77 -1.55 -50.84
CA PRO A 38 28.18 -2.94 -50.67
C PRO A 38 27.54 -3.87 -51.71
N ASP A 39 28.26 -4.90 -52.11
CA ASP A 39 27.72 -5.94 -53.00
C ASP A 39 26.46 -6.60 -52.40
N GLY A 40 25.42 -6.76 -53.23
CA GLY A 40 24.11 -7.28 -52.84
C GLY A 40 23.24 -6.32 -52.02
N ALA A 41 23.67 -5.07 -51.79
CA ALA A 41 22.88 -4.12 -51.02
C ALA A 41 21.72 -3.51 -51.82
N ALA A 42 20.61 -3.28 -51.12
CA ALA A 42 19.52 -2.47 -51.65
C ALA A 42 19.93 -0.98 -51.70
N VAL A 43 19.71 -0.34 -52.85
CA VAL A 43 20.02 1.06 -53.12
C VAL A 43 18.82 1.75 -53.76
N ALA A 44 18.44 2.89 -53.21
CA ALA A 44 17.46 3.76 -53.85
C ALA A 44 18.14 4.56 -54.97
N TYR A 45 17.54 4.55 -56.16
CA TYR A 45 18.12 5.16 -57.35
C TYR A 45 17.17 6.15 -58.02
N MET A 46 17.76 7.04 -58.80
CA MET A 46 17.11 7.80 -59.86
C MET A 46 17.92 7.59 -61.13
N ILE A 47 17.25 7.14 -62.19
CA ILE A 47 17.79 7.07 -63.54
C ILE A 47 17.13 8.19 -64.33
N ILE A 48 17.92 8.98 -65.06
CA ILE A 48 17.39 10.08 -65.86
C ILE A 48 18.12 10.19 -67.20
N ALA A 49 17.32 10.31 -68.26
CA ALA A 49 17.73 10.70 -69.59
C ALA A 49 16.53 11.36 -70.26
N TRP A 50 16.50 12.70 -70.29
CA TRP A 50 15.32 13.46 -70.76
C TRP A 50 14.79 12.92 -72.10
N PRO A 51 13.48 12.67 -72.23
CA PRO A 51 12.41 12.99 -71.29
C PRO A 51 12.15 11.90 -70.22
N ASP A 52 12.85 10.78 -70.31
CA ASP A 52 12.61 9.60 -69.48
C ASP A 52 13.28 9.68 -68.11
N TYR A 53 12.58 9.16 -67.10
CA TYR A 53 13.09 9.04 -65.74
C TYR A 53 12.50 7.82 -65.04
N GLU A 54 13.25 7.26 -64.11
CA GLU A 54 12.80 6.19 -63.24
C GLU A 54 13.39 6.36 -61.84
N ILE A 55 12.56 6.33 -60.82
CA ILE A 55 12.94 6.38 -59.42
C ILE A 55 12.52 5.05 -58.79
N GLY A 56 13.43 4.40 -58.08
CA GLY A 56 13.17 3.06 -57.58
C GLY A 56 14.11 2.61 -56.46
N VAL A 57 13.90 1.37 -56.03
CA VAL A 57 14.83 0.62 -55.18
C VAL A 57 15.31 -0.57 -55.98
N GLY A 58 16.63 -0.72 -56.02
CA GLY A 58 17.32 -1.75 -56.76
C GLY A 58 18.36 -2.47 -55.91
N THR A 59 18.91 -3.55 -56.44
CA THR A 59 20.02 -4.28 -55.84
C THR A 59 21.28 -3.99 -56.63
N PHE A 60 22.29 -3.44 -55.99
CA PHE A 60 23.61 -3.30 -56.60
C PHE A 60 24.36 -4.64 -56.50
N THR A 61 24.90 -5.10 -57.62
CA THR A 61 25.80 -6.26 -57.67
C THR A 61 27.13 -5.79 -58.23
N ALA A 62 28.18 -5.97 -57.44
CA ALA A 62 29.52 -5.59 -57.84
C ALA A 62 29.98 -6.39 -59.07
N PRO A 63 30.79 -5.80 -59.96
CA PRO A 63 31.35 -4.45 -59.85
C PRO A 63 30.44 -3.34 -60.40
N ASP A 64 29.45 -3.64 -61.22
CA ASP A 64 28.83 -2.62 -62.09
C ASP A 64 27.36 -2.88 -62.46
N GLN A 65 26.65 -3.77 -61.77
CA GLN A 65 25.26 -4.08 -62.10
C GLN A 65 24.28 -3.44 -61.13
N LEU A 66 23.25 -2.78 -61.66
CA LEU A 66 22.09 -2.31 -60.89
C LEU A 66 20.83 -3.05 -61.34
N GLY A 67 20.34 -3.93 -60.47
CA GLY A 67 19.00 -4.48 -60.57
C GLY A 67 17.94 -3.41 -60.31
N ARG A 68 16.83 -3.46 -61.04
CA ARG A 68 15.69 -2.54 -60.88
C ARG A 68 14.55 -3.31 -60.24
N ASP A 69 14.51 -3.38 -58.91
CA ASP A 69 13.64 -4.37 -58.25
C ASP A 69 12.24 -3.84 -58.02
N THR A 70 12.13 -2.57 -57.62
CA THR A 70 10.85 -1.89 -57.38
C THR A 70 10.91 -0.48 -57.94
N VAL A 71 10.00 -0.16 -58.86
CA VAL A 71 9.83 1.19 -59.39
C VAL A 71 8.82 1.93 -58.50
N LEU A 72 9.22 3.11 -58.03
CA LEU A 72 8.38 3.99 -57.19
C LEU A 72 7.66 5.03 -58.05
N GLU A 73 8.35 5.54 -59.08
CA GLU A 73 7.82 6.51 -60.02
C GLU A 73 8.62 6.44 -61.33
N SER A 74 7.98 6.63 -62.47
CA SER A 74 8.67 6.66 -63.76
C SER A 74 7.86 7.38 -64.84
N SER A 75 8.54 7.76 -65.92
CA SER A 75 7.88 8.23 -67.15
C SER A 75 7.02 7.16 -67.82
N ASN A 76 7.17 5.88 -67.45
CA ASN A 76 6.39 4.75 -67.95
C ASN A 76 5.27 4.33 -66.98
N GLY A 77 4.61 5.30 -66.34
CA GLY A 77 3.44 5.06 -65.49
C GLY A 77 3.71 4.17 -64.28
N GLY A 78 4.90 4.25 -63.68
CA GLY A 78 5.30 3.44 -62.54
C GLY A 78 5.83 2.04 -62.90
N SER A 79 5.91 1.70 -64.20
CA SER A 79 6.61 0.51 -64.68
C SER A 79 8.08 0.81 -64.99
N LYS A 80 8.90 -0.23 -65.16
CA LYS A 80 10.27 -0.07 -65.64
C LYS A 80 10.29 0.68 -66.97
N VAL A 81 11.13 1.69 -67.09
CA VAL A 81 11.37 2.39 -68.35
C VAL A 81 12.10 1.43 -69.29
N ASP A 82 11.59 1.31 -70.51
CA ASP A 82 12.27 0.63 -71.60
C ASP A 82 13.28 1.58 -72.22
N TRP A 83 14.52 1.51 -71.79
CA TRP A 83 15.46 2.57 -72.10
C TRP A 83 15.95 2.50 -73.56
N PRO A 84 15.85 3.60 -74.34
CA PRO A 84 16.41 3.66 -75.68
C PRO A 84 17.94 3.70 -75.68
N ALA A 85 18.56 3.62 -76.85
CA ALA A 85 20.00 3.85 -77.01
C ALA A 85 20.37 5.29 -76.59
N GLY A 86 21.54 5.48 -75.99
CA GLY A 86 22.01 6.79 -75.51
C GLY A 86 22.81 6.70 -74.21
N THR A 87 23.05 7.83 -73.54
CA THR A 87 23.63 7.86 -72.19
C THR A 87 22.55 8.27 -71.21
N ARG A 88 22.49 7.60 -70.05
CA ARG A 88 21.62 7.96 -68.93
C ARG A 88 22.45 8.11 -67.66
N ASP A 89 22.02 9.00 -66.79
CA ASP A 89 22.61 9.16 -65.47
C ASP A 89 21.90 8.23 -64.49
N VAL A 90 22.68 7.50 -63.70
CA VAL A 90 22.21 6.62 -62.62
C VAL A 90 22.76 7.17 -61.32
N ILE A 91 21.87 7.61 -60.44
CA ILE A 91 22.22 8.36 -59.23
C ILE A 91 21.65 7.60 -58.02
N ALA A 92 22.48 7.29 -57.03
CA ALA A 92 21.94 6.85 -55.75
C ALA A 92 21.40 8.08 -55.01
N THR A 93 20.13 8.03 -54.61
CA THR A 93 19.43 9.20 -54.05
C THR A 93 18.50 8.79 -52.91
N ALA A 94 17.87 9.78 -52.28
CA ALA A 94 16.77 9.60 -51.35
C ALA A 94 15.46 10.02 -52.04
N PRO A 95 14.71 9.10 -52.66
CA PRO A 95 13.40 9.38 -53.23
C PRO A 95 12.47 10.00 -52.19
N GLY A 96 11.70 11.02 -52.60
CA GLY A 96 10.71 11.64 -51.71
C GLY A 96 9.68 10.64 -51.18
N GLN A 97 9.33 9.63 -51.99
CA GLN A 97 8.43 8.54 -51.62
C GLN A 97 8.95 7.65 -50.48
N LEU A 98 10.26 7.67 -50.20
CA LEU A 98 10.88 6.92 -49.10
C LEU A 98 11.18 7.80 -47.88
N LEU A 99 10.94 9.12 -47.98
CA LEU A 99 11.13 10.05 -46.89
C LEU A 99 9.86 10.16 -46.05
N PHE A 100 10.02 10.25 -44.73
CA PHE A 100 8.92 10.56 -43.83
C PHE A 100 8.63 12.08 -43.86
N ASP A 101 7.38 12.46 -44.08
CA ASP A 101 6.93 13.86 -43.99
C ASP A 101 6.80 14.26 -42.51
N LEU A 102 7.86 14.86 -41.94
CA LEU A 102 7.89 15.31 -40.55
C LEU A 102 7.02 16.56 -40.27
N GLY A 103 6.41 17.18 -41.29
CA GLY A 103 5.62 18.41 -41.15
C GLY A 103 4.11 18.20 -41.06
N GLY A 104 3.59 17.03 -41.45
CA GLY A 104 2.18 16.70 -41.38
C GLY A 104 1.74 16.21 -39.99
N ALA A 105 0.54 16.61 -39.54
CA ALA A 105 -0.03 16.22 -38.24
C ALA A 105 -0.22 14.69 -38.03
N ASN A 106 0.09 13.86 -39.03
CA ASN A 106 -0.09 12.41 -39.03
C ASN A 106 1.07 11.65 -39.69
N ALA A 107 2.29 12.21 -39.66
CA ALA A 107 3.51 11.73 -40.31
C ALA A 107 3.87 10.25 -40.08
N LEU A 108 3.41 9.68 -38.97
CA LEU A 108 3.82 8.36 -38.51
C LEU A 108 2.59 7.54 -38.14
N THR A 109 2.19 6.67 -39.07
CA THR A 109 1.12 5.68 -38.88
C THR A 109 1.61 4.39 -38.20
N GLY A 110 2.88 4.33 -37.81
CA GLY A 110 3.53 3.18 -37.16
C GLY A 110 4.00 3.45 -35.73
N SER A 111 4.67 2.46 -35.14
CA SER A 111 5.28 2.60 -33.81
C SER A 111 6.50 3.52 -33.87
N LEU A 112 6.54 4.54 -33.00
CA LEU A 112 7.72 5.37 -32.76
C LEU A 112 8.47 4.83 -31.56
N ASP A 113 9.71 4.37 -31.76
CA ASP A 113 10.62 4.11 -30.64
C ASP A 113 11.52 5.33 -30.41
N ILE A 114 11.47 5.90 -29.21
CA ILE A 114 12.29 7.05 -28.81
C ILE A 114 13.25 6.56 -27.73
N SER A 115 14.37 6.03 -28.19
CA SER A 115 15.45 5.62 -27.31
C SER A 115 16.17 6.86 -26.74
N GLY A 116 16.00 7.13 -25.44
CA GLY A 116 16.76 8.14 -24.70
C GLY A 116 16.29 9.59 -24.79
N GLY A 117 15.14 9.84 -25.44
CA GLY A 117 14.50 11.17 -25.50
C GLY A 117 13.27 11.30 -24.59
N THR A 118 12.84 12.53 -24.34
CA THR A 118 11.62 12.84 -23.58
C THR A 118 10.56 13.38 -24.54
N LEU A 119 9.33 12.85 -24.48
CA LEU A 119 8.18 13.49 -25.10
C LEU A 119 7.78 14.70 -24.25
N THR A 120 7.92 15.91 -24.79
CA THR A 120 7.45 17.13 -24.15
C THR A 120 5.99 17.37 -24.53
N GLY A 121 5.07 17.42 -23.57
CA GLY A 121 3.64 17.65 -23.78
C GLY A 121 2.76 16.60 -23.10
N GLU A 122 1.44 16.82 -23.13
CA GLU A 122 0.47 15.83 -22.64
C GLU A 122 0.34 14.68 -23.65
N ILE A 123 0.41 13.44 -23.17
CA ILE A 123 0.08 12.25 -23.95
C ILE A 123 -1.33 11.83 -23.54
N GLY A 124 -2.28 11.92 -24.47
CA GLY A 124 -3.66 11.50 -24.23
C GLY A 124 -3.71 10.04 -23.77
N THR A 125 -4.59 9.73 -22.83
CA THR A 125 -4.68 8.41 -22.18
C THR A 125 -4.97 7.26 -23.14
N GLY A 126 -5.67 7.51 -24.26
CA GLY A 126 -5.91 6.53 -25.31
C GLY A 126 -4.67 6.13 -26.13
N ASN A 127 -3.59 6.91 -26.02
CA ASN A 127 -2.33 6.67 -26.72
C ASN A 127 -1.28 5.98 -25.83
N LEU A 128 -1.63 5.67 -24.57
CA LEU A 128 -0.80 4.90 -23.66
C LEU A 128 -1.19 3.42 -23.75
N ALA A 129 -0.24 2.55 -24.14
CA ALA A 129 -0.46 1.11 -24.08
C ALA A 129 -0.67 0.62 -22.65
N ALA A 130 -1.41 -0.48 -22.47
CA ALA A 130 -1.56 -1.11 -21.17
C ALA A 130 -0.17 -1.47 -20.59
N GLY A 131 0.15 -0.95 -19.40
CA GLY A 131 1.45 -1.16 -18.74
C GLY A 131 2.58 -0.19 -19.14
N ALA A 132 2.34 0.78 -20.03
CA ALA A 132 3.35 1.79 -20.42
C ALA A 132 3.79 2.69 -19.26
N VAL A 133 2.94 2.83 -18.24
CA VAL A 133 3.24 3.52 -16.99
C VAL A 133 3.77 2.48 -16.00
N THR A 134 5.10 2.30 -15.97
CA THR A 134 5.75 1.38 -15.02
C THR A 134 5.92 2.04 -13.66
N ASN A 135 6.00 1.23 -12.60
CA ASN A 135 6.16 1.69 -11.20
C ASN A 135 7.35 2.63 -10.96
N ALA A 136 8.35 2.65 -11.84
CA ALA A 136 9.47 3.59 -11.76
C ALA A 136 9.16 4.99 -12.34
N LYS A 137 8.17 5.11 -13.25
CA LYS A 137 7.76 6.38 -13.89
C LYS A 137 6.70 7.14 -13.09
N ILE A 138 6.05 6.48 -12.13
CA ILE A 138 5.31 7.14 -11.07
C ILE A 138 6.28 7.28 -9.89
N ALA A 139 7.01 8.38 -9.80
CA ALA A 139 7.85 8.63 -8.63
C ALA A 139 7.00 8.56 -7.36
N ASP A 140 7.49 7.86 -6.33
CA ASP A 140 6.81 7.69 -5.04
C ASP A 140 6.38 9.05 -4.48
N GLY A 141 5.09 9.19 -4.14
CA GLY A 141 4.49 10.45 -3.68
C GLY A 141 4.07 11.47 -4.76
N THR A 142 4.25 11.22 -6.05
CA THR A 142 3.93 12.21 -7.12
C THR A 142 2.46 12.18 -7.56
N ILE A 143 1.76 11.07 -7.32
CA ILE A 143 0.29 11.03 -7.43
C ILE A 143 -0.29 11.46 -6.09
N GLY A 144 -0.41 12.77 -5.90
CA GLY A 144 -1.15 13.34 -4.78
C GLY A 144 -2.64 13.05 -4.91
N PHE A 145 -3.35 12.94 -3.78
CA PHE A 145 -4.79 12.68 -3.72
C PHE A 145 -5.62 13.65 -4.59
N SER A 146 -5.14 14.87 -4.81
CA SER A 146 -5.76 15.87 -5.69
C SER A 146 -5.76 15.51 -7.17
N LYS A 147 -4.82 14.68 -7.64
CA LYS A 147 -4.76 14.18 -9.04
C LYS A 147 -5.53 12.88 -9.26
N ILE A 148 -6.02 12.26 -8.20
CA ILE A 148 -6.88 11.05 -8.27
C ILE A 148 -8.37 11.43 -8.52
N VAL A 149 -8.74 12.71 -8.42
CA VAL A 149 -10.13 13.18 -8.45
C VAL A 149 -10.55 13.70 -9.83
N GLN A 150 -10.45 12.88 -10.88
CA GLN A 150 -11.09 13.21 -12.17
C GLN A 150 -11.82 12.05 -12.86
N THR A 151 -12.01 10.90 -12.22
CA THR A 151 -12.90 9.86 -12.76
C THR A 151 -13.87 9.38 -11.67
N SER A 152 -14.98 10.10 -11.61
CA SER A 152 -15.96 10.28 -10.55
C SER A 152 -16.90 9.09 -10.29
N ALA A 153 -16.38 7.87 -10.11
CA ALA A 153 -17.21 6.74 -9.68
C ALA A 153 -16.56 5.83 -8.61
N ALA A 154 -15.23 5.83 -8.46
CA ALA A 154 -14.55 4.90 -7.56
C ALA A 154 -14.34 5.43 -6.12
N ILE A 155 -14.84 6.63 -5.79
CA ILE A 155 -14.71 7.22 -4.44
C ILE A 155 -16.00 7.09 -3.61
N ALA A 156 -17.09 6.54 -4.19
CA ALA A 156 -18.33 6.31 -3.46
C ALA A 156 -18.19 5.26 -2.34
N ASP A 157 -17.13 4.43 -2.35
CA ASP A 157 -16.87 3.41 -1.33
C ASP A 157 -16.01 3.92 -0.14
N GLN A 158 -15.63 5.20 -0.12
CA GLN A 158 -14.81 5.78 0.96
C GLN A 158 -15.52 6.86 1.78
N ALA A 159 -16.74 7.30 1.42
CA ALA A 159 -17.37 8.44 2.10
C ALA A 159 -18.67 8.14 2.85
N THR A 160 -19.60 7.29 2.37
CA THR A 160 -20.91 7.22 3.06
C THR A 160 -21.75 5.99 2.72
N MET A 161 -21.71 4.94 3.56
CA MET A 161 -22.81 4.00 3.83
C MET A 161 -22.45 3.26 5.14
N GLU A 162 -23.23 3.19 6.22
CA GLU A 162 -24.34 3.98 6.75
C GLU A 162 -24.49 3.56 8.22
N ALA A 163 -25.29 4.30 8.97
CA ALA A 163 -25.59 4.10 10.38
C ALA A 163 -25.93 2.64 10.76
N GLY A 164 -25.43 2.16 11.91
CA GLY A 164 -26.15 1.16 12.71
C GLY A 164 -25.56 -0.23 12.92
N ALA A 165 -24.33 -0.54 12.51
CA ALA A 165 -23.70 -1.82 12.87
C ALA A 165 -22.40 -1.62 13.64
N SER A 166 -22.46 -1.84 14.95
CA SER A 166 -21.29 -2.07 15.79
C SER A 166 -20.49 -3.24 15.20
N SER A 167 -19.26 -2.96 14.77
CA SER A 167 -18.24 -3.87 14.19
C SER A 167 -18.13 -3.80 12.65
N SER A 168 -17.27 -2.92 12.14
CA SER A 168 -16.79 -2.96 10.76
C SER A 168 -16.08 -4.28 10.49
N ARG A 169 -16.69 -5.16 9.69
CA ARG A 169 -16.12 -6.43 9.25
C ARG A 169 -15.97 -6.38 7.72
N TRP A 170 -14.73 -6.33 7.26
CA TRP A 170 -14.39 -6.37 5.84
C TRP A 170 -14.90 -7.69 5.22
N VAL A 171 -15.80 -7.58 4.24
CA VAL A 171 -16.23 -8.70 3.39
C VAL A 171 -15.70 -8.42 1.98
N THR A 172 -15.01 -9.40 1.41
CA THR A 172 -14.55 -9.35 0.01
C THR A 172 -15.22 -10.43 -0.83
N PRO A 173 -15.45 -10.22 -2.14
CA PRO A 173 -16.25 -11.12 -2.97
C PRO A 173 -15.65 -12.51 -3.11
N LEU A 174 -16.51 -13.51 -3.12
CA LEU A 174 -16.20 -14.95 -3.12
C LEU A 174 -15.36 -15.35 -4.34
N GLY A 175 -14.22 -16.00 -4.07
CA GLY A 175 -13.42 -16.68 -5.09
C GLY A 175 -12.03 -16.99 -4.58
N THR A 176 -11.91 -18.07 -3.80
CA THR A 176 -10.65 -18.61 -3.22
C THR A 176 -9.81 -17.63 -2.40
N LYS A 177 -10.33 -17.19 -1.25
CA LYS A 177 -9.55 -16.46 -0.25
C LYS A 177 -9.09 -17.37 0.90
N GLN A 178 -7.80 -17.69 0.91
CA GLN A 178 -7.06 -17.73 2.16
C GLN A 178 -7.03 -16.29 2.69
N ALA A 179 -7.66 -16.05 3.84
CA ALA A 179 -7.66 -14.74 4.48
C ALA A 179 -6.24 -14.41 4.98
N LEU A 180 -5.76 -13.21 4.65
CA LEU A 180 -4.58 -12.60 5.25
C LEU A 180 -5.06 -11.89 6.52
N ASP A 181 -4.94 -12.58 7.65
CA ASP A 181 -5.37 -12.09 8.96
C ASP A 181 -4.45 -10.95 9.42
N TYR A 182 -4.92 -9.70 9.33
CA TYR A 182 -4.32 -8.61 10.10
C TYR A 182 -4.72 -8.79 11.57
N HIS A 183 -3.93 -9.58 12.28
CA HIS A 183 -4.05 -9.80 13.71
C HIS A 183 -3.63 -8.49 14.42
N VAL A 184 -4.57 -7.59 14.72
CA VAL A 184 -4.44 -6.87 15.99
C VAL A 184 -4.40 -7.98 17.04
N PRO A 185 -3.42 -8.07 17.94
CA PRO A 185 -3.56 -8.91 19.10
C PRO A 185 -4.71 -8.32 19.93
N ARG A 186 -5.96 -8.61 19.54
CA ARG A 186 -6.94 -9.01 20.52
C ARG A 186 -6.37 -10.30 21.04
N THR A 187 -5.55 -10.22 22.08
CA THR A 187 -5.53 -11.30 23.04
C THR A 187 -7.00 -11.53 23.36
N PRO A 188 -7.61 -12.65 22.94
CA PRO A 188 -8.96 -12.95 23.34
C PRO A 188 -8.96 -12.88 24.86
N MET A 189 -9.97 -12.27 25.47
CA MET A 189 -10.19 -12.38 26.91
C MET A 189 -10.14 -13.87 27.24
N ALA A 190 -9.03 -14.31 27.83
CA ALA A 190 -8.67 -15.73 27.83
C ALA A 190 -9.43 -16.50 28.92
N GLY A 191 -10.15 -15.78 29.78
CA GLY A 191 -11.18 -16.30 30.67
C GLY A 191 -11.79 -15.20 31.53
N GLY A 192 -12.91 -15.51 32.17
CA GLY A 192 -13.55 -14.62 33.12
C GLY A 192 -14.65 -15.33 33.92
N THR A 193 -15.03 -14.76 35.05
CA THR A 193 -16.10 -15.29 35.91
C THR A 193 -16.80 -14.12 36.60
N THR A 194 -18.11 -14.24 36.78
CA THR A 194 -18.93 -13.24 37.46
C THR A 194 -19.50 -13.84 38.74
N ASN A 195 -19.38 -13.10 39.84
CA ASN A 195 -20.03 -13.41 41.11
C ASN A 195 -21.19 -12.42 41.32
N VAL A 196 -22.42 -12.95 41.38
CA VAL A 196 -23.60 -12.17 41.75
C VAL A 196 -23.73 -12.19 43.27
N ILE A 197 -23.71 -11.02 43.89
CA ILE A 197 -23.73 -10.89 45.34
C ILE A 197 -25.10 -11.34 45.85
N SER A 198 -25.10 -12.38 46.69
CA SER A 198 -26.30 -12.95 47.32
C SER A 198 -25.97 -13.44 48.73
N GLY A 199 -26.94 -13.42 49.64
CA GLY A 199 -26.77 -13.94 51.01
C GLY A 199 -25.90 -13.07 51.94
N SER A 200 -25.69 -11.79 51.59
CA SER A 200 -24.94 -10.81 52.38
C SER A 200 -23.55 -11.26 52.87
N PRO A 201 -22.63 -11.64 51.96
CA PRO A 201 -21.33 -12.17 52.34
C PRO A 201 -20.41 -11.08 52.90
N SER A 202 -19.42 -11.47 53.70
CA SER A 202 -18.36 -10.57 54.20
C SER A 202 -17.13 -10.50 53.28
N THR A 203 -17.07 -11.38 52.27
CA THR A 203 -15.99 -11.46 51.29
C THR A 203 -16.52 -11.92 49.95
N ILE A 204 -15.98 -11.39 48.86
CA ILE A 204 -16.18 -11.94 47.51
C ILE A 204 -14.83 -12.46 47.03
N GLN A 205 -14.76 -13.75 46.72
CA GLN A 205 -13.51 -14.42 46.40
C GLN A 205 -13.54 -15.03 45.01
N PHE A 206 -12.44 -14.84 44.30
CA PHE A 206 -12.14 -15.52 43.05
C PHE A 206 -10.90 -16.38 43.26
N THR A 207 -10.97 -17.62 42.81
CA THR A 207 -9.89 -18.62 42.93
C THR A 207 -9.55 -19.17 41.56
N SER A 208 -8.47 -19.95 41.49
CA SER A 208 -8.04 -20.62 40.25
C SER A 208 -7.71 -19.63 39.13
N ILE A 209 -7.17 -18.46 39.49
CA ILE A 209 -6.65 -17.51 38.50
C ILE A 209 -5.44 -18.18 37.84
N PRO A 210 -5.39 -18.27 36.50
CA PRO A 210 -4.29 -18.94 35.83
C PRO A 210 -2.96 -18.25 36.10
N SER A 211 -1.90 -19.04 36.34
CA SER A 211 -0.56 -18.53 36.64
C SER A 211 0.08 -17.70 35.51
N TRP A 212 -0.45 -17.82 34.28
CA TRP A 212 -0.04 -17.02 33.13
C TRP A 212 -0.75 -15.65 33.06
N ALA A 213 -1.81 -15.41 33.83
CA ALA A 213 -2.52 -14.15 33.79
C ALA A 213 -1.59 -13.00 34.22
N ARG A 214 -1.50 -11.95 33.40
CA ARG A 214 -0.67 -10.78 33.68
C ARG A 214 -1.46 -9.49 33.76
N ARG A 215 -2.66 -9.46 33.17
CA ARG A 215 -3.64 -8.41 33.42
C ARG A 215 -4.94 -9.03 33.90
N ILE A 216 -5.45 -8.52 35.01
CA ILE A 216 -6.75 -8.92 35.56
C ILE A 216 -7.59 -7.67 35.71
N THR A 217 -8.77 -7.69 35.10
CA THR A 217 -9.74 -6.61 35.18
C THR A 217 -10.90 -7.06 36.05
N ILE A 218 -11.14 -6.34 37.14
CA ILE A 218 -12.26 -6.53 38.05
C ILE A 218 -13.28 -5.45 37.73
N GLY A 219 -14.47 -5.84 37.27
CA GLY A 219 -15.61 -4.96 37.09
C GLY A 219 -16.45 -4.92 38.36
N LEU A 220 -16.68 -3.72 38.88
CA LEU A 220 -17.61 -3.43 39.96
C LEU A 220 -18.90 -2.93 39.32
N HIS A 221 -20.00 -3.67 39.44
CA HIS A 221 -21.29 -3.25 38.90
C HIS A 221 -22.29 -3.15 40.03
N ASP A 222 -22.53 -1.91 40.45
CA ASP A 222 -23.45 -1.53 41.53
C ASP A 222 -23.19 -2.30 42.83
N VAL A 223 -21.91 -2.49 43.15
CA VAL A 223 -21.45 -3.23 44.33
C VAL A 223 -21.76 -2.39 45.56
N SER A 224 -22.82 -2.74 46.26
CA SER A 224 -23.22 -2.10 47.51
C SER A 224 -22.72 -2.88 48.71
N TYR A 225 -22.26 -2.17 49.73
CA TYR A 225 -21.81 -2.77 50.99
C TYR A 225 -21.98 -1.81 52.17
N THR A 226 -21.95 -2.37 53.38
CA THR A 226 -21.84 -1.63 54.64
C THR A 226 -20.49 -1.89 55.30
N GLY A 227 -20.14 -1.11 56.33
CA GLY A 227 -18.89 -1.29 57.09
C GLY A 227 -17.73 -0.41 56.62
N GLY A 228 -16.51 -0.92 56.79
CA GLY A 228 -15.26 -0.22 56.49
C GLY A 228 -14.97 -0.02 54.99
N GLY A 229 -13.76 0.46 54.70
CA GLY A 229 -13.28 0.64 53.32
C GLY A 229 -13.13 -0.68 52.56
N LEU A 230 -13.58 -0.71 51.31
CA LEU A 230 -13.41 -1.88 50.44
C LEU A 230 -11.96 -1.97 49.95
N ILE A 231 -11.34 -3.11 50.19
CA ILE A 231 -10.01 -3.46 49.74
C ILE A 231 -10.03 -4.69 48.82
N VAL A 232 -9.08 -4.75 47.90
CA VAL A 232 -8.75 -5.92 47.09
C VAL A 232 -7.44 -6.52 47.59
N GLN A 233 -7.49 -7.77 48.03
CA GLN A 233 -6.33 -8.55 48.40
C GLN A 233 -6.02 -9.59 47.32
N ILE A 234 -4.74 -9.93 47.21
CA ILE A 234 -4.17 -10.81 46.19
C ILE A 234 -3.20 -11.79 46.85
N GLY A 235 -3.12 -13.02 46.33
CA GLY A 235 -2.17 -14.00 46.85
C GLY A 235 -2.25 -15.39 46.19
N PRO A 236 -1.51 -16.36 46.74
CA PRO A 236 -1.48 -17.74 46.24
C PRO A 236 -2.77 -18.54 46.52
N SER A 237 -2.84 -19.77 46.04
CA SER A 237 -3.95 -20.70 46.33
C SER A 237 -4.17 -20.95 47.81
N ALA A 238 -3.14 -20.88 48.65
CA ALA A 238 -3.25 -21.08 50.10
C ALA A 238 -3.94 -19.92 50.85
N GLY A 239 -4.03 -18.73 50.26
CA GLY A 239 -4.57 -17.55 50.94
C GLY A 239 -4.25 -16.24 50.23
N VAL A 240 -4.66 -15.12 50.83
CA VAL A 240 -4.29 -13.79 50.34
C VAL A 240 -3.23 -13.17 51.25
N ASP A 241 -2.34 -12.37 50.68
CA ASP A 241 -1.43 -11.57 51.48
C ASP A 241 -2.24 -10.50 52.23
N THR A 242 -1.92 -10.30 53.51
CA THR A 242 -2.61 -9.34 54.39
C THR A 242 -1.74 -8.14 54.77
N THR A 243 -0.51 -8.08 54.27
CA THR A 243 0.46 -7.00 54.55
C THR A 243 1.33 -6.71 53.34
N GLY A 244 2.05 -5.59 53.36
CA GLY A 244 3.02 -5.22 52.32
C GLY A 244 2.39 -4.58 51.07
N TYR A 245 1.14 -4.13 51.17
CA TYR A 245 0.52 -3.27 50.16
C TYR A 245 1.01 -1.84 50.34
N VAL A 246 1.29 -1.17 49.23
CA VAL A 246 1.36 0.29 49.17
C VAL A 246 0.13 0.72 48.40
N SER A 247 -0.89 1.24 49.08
CA SER A 247 -2.15 1.61 48.44
C SER A 247 -2.62 2.99 48.89
N ALA A 248 -3.15 3.75 47.94
CA ALA A 248 -3.82 5.02 48.19
C ALA A 248 -5.08 5.14 47.32
N ALA A 249 -6.11 5.79 47.85
CA ALA A 249 -7.33 6.12 47.13
C ALA A 249 -7.72 7.56 47.41
N ALA A 250 -8.28 8.22 46.40
CA ALA A 250 -8.92 9.52 46.51
C ALA A 250 -10.32 9.48 45.92
N LYS A 251 -11.27 10.16 46.57
CA LYS A 251 -12.62 10.39 46.07
C LYS A 251 -12.87 11.88 45.96
N MET A 252 -13.37 12.31 44.81
CA MET A 252 -13.64 13.71 44.46
C MET A 252 -15.13 13.90 44.27
N ARG A 253 -15.72 14.91 44.91
CA ARG A 253 -17.13 15.23 44.71
C ARG A 253 -17.38 15.91 43.36
N HIS A 254 -18.49 15.56 42.71
CA HIS A 254 -18.87 16.11 41.40
C HIS A 254 -20.33 16.56 41.30
N ASP A 255 -21.09 16.56 42.40
CA ASP A 255 -22.53 16.88 42.42
C ASP A 255 -22.87 18.39 42.49
N GLY A 256 -21.87 19.26 42.43
CA GLY A 256 -22.05 20.72 42.49
C GLY A 256 -22.22 21.31 43.90
N SER A 257 -22.15 20.52 44.97
CA SER A 257 -22.27 21.01 46.36
C SER A 257 -20.99 21.66 46.92
N GLY A 258 -19.90 21.71 46.13
CA GLY A 258 -18.61 22.29 46.50
C GLY A 258 -17.45 21.30 46.34
N PRO A 259 -16.19 21.77 46.33
CA PRO A 259 -15.03 20.91 46.17
C PRO A 259 -14.73 20.14 47.45
N GLU A 260 -14.77 18.82 47.38
CA GLU A 260 -14.32 17.92 48.46
C GLU A 260 -13.45 16.80 47.90
N ILE A 261 -12.33 16.53 48.59
CA ILE A 261 -11.41 15.42 48.30
C ILE A 261 -11.20 14.61 49.58
N PHE A 262 -11.62 13.35 49.56
CA PHE A 262 -11.30 12.37 50.60
C PHE A 262 -10.13 11.53 50.13
N SER A 263 -9.04 11.46 50.90
CA SER A 263 -7.93 10.57 50.58
C SER A 263 -7.60 9.66 51.77
N ASN A 264 -7.22 8.42 51.48
CA ASN A 264 -6.84 7.46 52.49
C ASN A 264 -5.83 6.46 51.94
N THR A 265 -5.17 5.72 52.83
CA THR A 265 -4.19 4.68 52.50
C THR A 265 -4.55 3.36 53.17
N ALA A 266 -4.04 2.26 52.62
CA ALA A 266 -4.16 0.93 53.21
C ALA A 266 -2.85 0.17 53.04
N THR A 267 -2.55 -0.70 54.01
CA THR A 267 -1.33 -1.53 54.03
C THR A 267 -1.64 -3.02 53.93
N ASP A 268 -2.92 -3.37 54.05
CA ASP A 268 -3.45 -4.72 54.07
C ASP A 268 -4.21 -5.09 52.79
N GLY A 269 -4.36 -4.18 51.84
CA GLY A 269 -4.95 -4.45 50.52
C GLY A 269 -4.91 -3.21 49.61
N PHE A 270 -5.30 -3.37 48.36
CA PHE A 270 -5.55 -2.23 47.48
C PHE A 270 -6.89 -1.60 47.86
N LEU A 271 -6.86 -0.40 48.43
CA LEU A 271 -8.04 0.38 48.80
C LEU A 271 -8.76 0.87 47.55
N ILE A 272 -10.03 0.48 47.38
CA ILE A 272 -10.86 0.85 46.22
C ILE A 272 -12.07 1.69 46.65
N GLY A 273 -12.58 1.48 47.87
CA GLY A 273 -13.75 2.18 48.38
C GLY A 273 -13.60 2.68 49.83
N GLY A 274 -14.40 3.68 50.18
CA GLY A 274 -14.59 4.19 51.53
C GLY A 274 -15.63 3.39 52.33
N THR A 275 -16.08 3.97 53.44
CA THR A 275 -17.04 3.33 54.35
C THR A 275 -18.45 3.33 53.77
N ALA A 276 -19.10 2.16 53.75
CA ALA A 276 -20.50 1.94 53.39
C ALA A 276 -21.00 2.72 52.16
N GLU A 277 -20.84 2.14 50.97
CA GLU A 277 -21.17 2.81 49.71
C GLU A 277 -21.57 1.82 48.61
N THR A 278 -22.03 2.37 47.48
CA THR A 278 -22.26 1.64 46.24
C THR A 278 -21.20 2.04 45.22
N LEU A 279 -20.50 1.06 44.65
CA LEU A 279 -19.43 1.29 43.68
C LEU A 279 -19.80 0.79 42.28
N ASN A 280 -19.50 1.62 41.28
CA ASN A 280 -19.54 1.23 39.88
C ASN A 280 -18.23 1.67 39.21
N GLY A 281 -17.48 0.75 38.61
CA GLY A 281 -16.16 1.06 38.08
C GLY A 281 -15.31 -0.16 37.77
N VAL A 282 -14.02 0.10 37.56
CA VAL A 282 -13.04 -0.92 37.17
C VAL A 282 -11.82 -0.87 38.07
N VAL A 283 -11.30 -2.05 38.42
CA VAL A 283 -9.99 -2.24 39.04
C VAL A 283 -9.15 -3.08 38.08
N THR A 284 -7.98 -2.57 37.69
CA THR A 284 -7.01 -3.30 36.87
C THR A 284 -5.81 -3.67 37.73
N LEU A 285 -5.50 -4.97 37.74
CA LEU A 285 -4.27 -5.51 38.30
C LEU A 285 -3.35 -5.87 37.15
N LEU A 286 -2.13 -5.33 37.16
CA LEU A 286 -1.14 -5.53 36.10
C LEU A 286 0.17 -6.06 36.69
N ALA A 287 0.71 -7.13 36.10
CA ALA A 287 2.07 -7.60 36.30
C ALA A 287 2.95 -7.14 35.12
N PRO A 288 3.60 -5.96 35.21
CA PRO A 288 4.21 -5.31 34.04
C PRO A 288 5.48 -6.01 33.52
N VAL A 289 6.18 -6.76 34.36
CA VAL A 289 7.48 -7.37 34.01
C VAL A 289 7.43 -8.89 34.18
N ALA A 290 7.80 -9.63 33.14
CA ALA A 290 7.85 -11.09 33.19
C ALA A 290 8.90 -11.56 34.20
N GLY A 291 8.51 -12.48 35.10
CA GLY A 291 9.37 -12.95 36.18
C GLY A 291 9.35 -12.10 37.46
N GLU A 292 8.74 -10.92 37.47
CA GLU A 292 8.52 -10.15 38.71
C GLU A 292 7.18 -10.52 39.38
N ALA A 293 7.23 -10.80 40.68
CA ALA A 293 6.05 -11.03 41.52
C ALA A 293 5.21 -9.77 41.83
N ARG A 294 5.52 -8.65 41.17
CA ARG A 294 4.97 -7.33 41.47
C ARG A 294 3.72 -7.05 40.64
N TRP A 295 2.65 -6.70 41.35
CA TRP A 295 1.38 -6.28 40.80
C TRP A 295 1.12 -4.81 41.08
N ILE A 296 0.65 -4.11 40.07
CA ILE A 296 0.18 -2.73 40.15
C ILE A 296 -1.34 -2.76 40.10
N CYS A 297 -1.98 -2.03 41.01
CA CYS A 297 -3.41 -1.76 40.99
C CYS A 297 -3.66 -0.36 40.46
N ALA A 298 -4.63 -0.22 39.56
CA ALA A 298 -5.22 1.05 39.15
C ALA A 298 -6.74 0.89 39.13
N ALA A 299 -7.47 1.79 39.78
CA ALA A 299 -8.92 1.70 39.88
C ALA A 299 -9.59 3.04 39.72
N HIS A 300 -10.69 3.06 38.97
CA HIS A 300 -11.45 4.27 38.67
C HIS A 300 -12.94 3.94 38.60
N GLY A 301 -13.77 4.86 39.06
CA GLY A 301 -15.22 4.70 39.00
C GLY A 301 -16.00 5.75 39.76
N MET A 302 -17.26 5.43 40.03
CA MET A 302 -18.20 6.21 40.82
C MET A 302 -18.50 5.51 42.16
N ALA A 303 -18.57 6.32 43.22
CA ALA A 303 -18.94 5.93 44.57
C ALA A 303 -20.17 6.72 45.04
N GLY A 304 -21.25 5.99 45.30
CA GLY A 304 -22.58 6.57 45.47
C GLY A 304 -23.01 7.35 44.23
N THR A 305 -23.74 8.43 44.44
CA THR A 305 -24.24 9.31 43.35
C THR A 305 -23.38 10.55 43.12
N ALA A 306 -22.43 10.84 44.01
CA ALA A 306 -21.81 12.16 44.11
C ALA A 306 -20.28 12.17 43.99
N HIS A 307 -19.61 11.01 44.02
CA HIS A 307 -18.14 10.96 44.08
C HIS A 307 -17.55 10.13 42.96
N ALA A 308 -16.60 10.68 42.21
CA ALA A 308 -15.69 9.90 41.39
C ALA A 308 -14.51 9.44 42.24
N PHE A 309 -14.02 8.22 42.06
CA PHE A 309 -12.85 7.71 42.78
C PHE A 309 -11.72 7.35 41.82
N SER A 310 -10.50 7.54 42.31
CA SER A 310 -9.26 7.11 41.69
C SER A 310 -8.41 6.47 42.77
N ALA A 311 -7.96 5.24 42.55
CA ALA A 311 -7.12 4.54 43.48
C ALA A 311 -5.99 3.80 42.76
N GLY A 312 -4.91 3.57 43.49
CA GLY A 312 -3.78 2.86 42.94
C GLY A 312 -2.87 2.32 44.02
N GLY A 313 -2.01 1.41 43.61
CA GLY A 313 -1.05 0.83 44.53
C GLY A 313 -0.14 -0.19 43.88
N ARG A 314 0.76 -0.74 44.69
CA ARG A 314 1.61 -1.86 44.30
C ARG A 314 1.75 -2.89 45.42
N LYS A 315 1.93 -4.15 45.03
CA LYS A 315 2.16 -5.28 45.93
C LYS A 315 3.05 -6.30 45.24
N ALA A 316 4.11 -6.74 45.92
CA ALA A 316 4.81 -7.97 45.54
C ALA A 316 4.21 -9.14 46.32
N ILE A 317 3.80 -10.19 45.61
CA ILE A 317 3.29 -11.42 46.24
C ILE A 317 4.48 -12.27 46.69
N ALA A 318 4.49 -12.68 47.95
CA ALA A 318 5.63 -13.43 48.51
C ALA A 318 5.91 -14.76 47.79
N SER A 319 4.86 -15.44 47.31
CA SER A 319 4.96 -16.70 46.56
C SER A 319 5.35 -16.53 45.09
N GLY A 320 5.29 -15.31 44.54
CA GLY A 320 5.49 -15.06 43.12
C GLY A 320 4.29 -15.37 42.22
N ILE A 321 3.23 -16.00 42.74
CA ILE A 321 2.11 -16.51 41.95
C ILE A 321 0.79 -15.91 42.45
N LEU A 322 -0.01 -15.35 41.54
CA LEU A 322 -1.36 -14.87 41.80
C LEU A 322 -2.39 -15.93 41.39
N GLU A 323 -3.10 -16.49 42.36
CA GLU A 323 -4.14 -17.51 42.13
C GLU A 323 -5.48 -17.12 42.78
N ARG A 324 -5.47 -16.14 43.68
CA ARG A 324 -6.63 -15.71 44.46
C ARG A 324 -6.74 -14.20 44.53
N ILE A 325 -7.95 -13.71 44.26
CA ILE A 325 -8.36 -12.31 44.49
C ILE A 325 -9.50 -12.34 45.50
N THR A 326 -9.44 -11.49 46.52
CA THR A 326 -10.49 -11.35 47.51
C THR A 326 -10.85 -9.88 47.71
N LEU A 327 -12.13 -9.55 47.53
CA LEU A 327 -12.70 -8.27 47.91
C LEU A 327 -13.27 -8.39 49.32
N ARG A 328 -12.87 -7.48 50.21
CA ARG A 328 -13.28 -7.47 51.62
C ARG A 328 -12.99 -6.11 52.26
N GLY A 329 -13.27 -5.99 53.54
CA GLY A 329 -12.86 -4.84 54.36
C GLY A 329 -13.19 -5.08 55.82
N SER A 330 -12.76 -4.16 56.69
CA SER A 330 -13.05 -4.27 58.12
C SER A 330 -14.55 -4.15 58.37
N GLY A 331 -15.16 -5.20 58.92
CA GLY A 331 -16.60 -5.24 59.17
C GLY A 331 -17.48 -5.09 57.91
N ILE A 332 -16.95 -5.39 56.72
CA ILE A 332 -17.73 -5.29 55.48
C ILE A 332 -18.80 -6.37 55.41
N THR A 333 -19.99 -5.96 54.99
CA THR A 333 -21.06 -6.86 54.52
C THR A 333 -21.51 -6.37 53.15
N PHE A 334 -21.35 -7.18 52.12
CA PHE A 334 -21.86 -6.86 50.78
C PHE A 334 -23.38 -7.02 50.75
N THR A 335 -24.09 -6.05 50.19
CA THR A 335 -25.56 -6.00 50.23
C THR A 335 -26.22 -6.17 48.86
N GLY A 336 -25.47 -6.09 47.77
CA GLY A 336 -25.99 -6.27 46.41
C GLY A 336 -24.99 -5.89 45.32
N GLY A 337 -25.37 -6.14 44.07
CA GLY A 337 -24.54 -5.89 42.88
C GLY A 337 -23.87 -7.15 42.35
N ARG A 338 -22.90 -6.98 41.45
CA ARG A 338 -22.07 -8.06 40.91
C ARG A 338 -20.62 -7.64 40.78
N VAL A 339 -19.72 -8.59 40.95
CA VAL A 339 -18.30 -8.43 40.69
C VAL A 339 -17.92 -9.40 39.59
N SER A 340 -17.33 -8.89 38.51
CA SER A 340 -16.80 -9.72 37.43
C SER A 340 -15.28 -9.65 37.42
N ILE A 341 -14.61 -10.74 37.12
CA ILE A 341 -13.19 -10.72 36.79
C ILE A 341 -12.95 -11.27 35.40
N THR A 342 -11.99 -10.69 34.69
CA THR A 342 -11.50 -11.19 33.40
C THR A 342 -9.99 -11.12 33.41
N TRP A 343 -9.32 -12.02 32.71
CA TRP A 343 -7.86 -12.08 32.70
C TRP A 343 -7.30 -12.33 31.31
N GLU A 344 -6.12 -11.76 31.07
CA GLU A 344 -5.34 -11.89 29.84
C GLU A 344 -3.84 -11.91 30.14
N ALA A 345 -3.06 -12.32 29.14
CA ALA A 345 -1.61 -12.41 29.19
C ALA A 345 -0.94 -11.03 29.09
#